data_AF-A0A1V0DK13-F1
#
_entry.id   AF-A0A1V0DK13-F1
#
_cell.length_a   1.000
_cell.length_b   1.000
_cell.length_c   1.000
_cell.angle_alpha   90.00
_cell.angle_beta   90.00
_cell.angle_gamma   90.00
#
_symmetry.space_group_name_H-M   'P 1'
#
loop_
_entity.id
_entity.type
_entity.pdbx_description
1 polymer ?
#
loop_
_entity_poly.entity_id
_entity_poly.type
_entity_poly.pdbx_seq_one_letter_code
_entity_poly.pdbx_strand_id
1 'polypeptide(L)'
;WFEHNYPGWYDEFGIWWENYAKLSKPGNPPITFVDTGYVYPHRCWSNLVPCLIREDIVVDEVDGEIYTYGHEVDRWTHKVAFQGEYQGRPTPAMGRSSGHRERESMYHGWDLADAIKDMGFVRSDGKTLIAQPQ
;
A
#
# COMPACT_ATOMS: atom_id res chain seq x y z
N TRP A 1 7.16 9.28 -24.57
CA TRP A 1 7.41 10.28 -23.50
C TRP A 1 8.21 9.65 -22.36
N PHE A 2 7.74 8.57 -21.71
CA PHE A 2 8.47 7.94 -20.59
C PHE A 2 9.91 7.55 -20.94
N GLU A 3 10.11 6.68 -21.92
CA GLU A 3 11.45 6.24 -22.34
C GLU A 3 12.41 7.39 -22.72
N HIS A 4 11.85 8.50 -23.23
CA HIS A 4 12.65 9.67 -23.58
C HIS A 4 13.15 10.44 -22.34
N ASN A 5 12.33 10.56 -21.29
CA ASN A 5 12.66 11.30 -20.07
C ASN A 5 13.31 10.41 -18.99
N TYR A 6 13.08 9.10 -19.08
CA TYR A 6 13.56 8.09 -18.16
C TYR A 6 14.07 6.89 -18.99
N PRO A 7 15.27 6.97 -19.57
CA PRO A 7 15.83 5.85 -20.34
C PRO A 7 15.91 4.58 -19.49
N GLY A 8 15.43 3.45 -20.03
CA GLY A 8 15.28 2.17 -19.33
C GLY A 8 13.92 1.98 -18.64
N TRP A 9 13.02 2.97 -18.69
CA TRP A 9 11.70 2.86 -18.07
C TRP A 9 10.88 1.71 -18.68
N TYR A 10 10.95 1.51 -20.00
CA TYR A 10 10.19 0.44 -20.63
C TYR A 10 10.76 -0.94 -20.27
N ASP A 11 12.08 -1.07 -20.17
CA ASP A 11 12.71 -2.33 -19.78
C ASP A 11 12.33 -2.72 -18.34
N GLU A 12 12.20 -1.74 -17.45
CA GLU A 12 11.81 -1.97 -16.04
C GLU A 12 10.29 -2.15 -15.86
N PHE A 13 9.46 -1.27 -16.46
CA PHE A 13 8.03 -1.18 -16.15
C PHE A 13 7.11 -1.60 -17.32
N GLY A 14 7.62 -1.73 -18.54
CA GLY A 14 6.82 -1.95 -19.74
C GLY A 14 5.99 -3.23 -19.69
N ILE A 15 6.60 -4.34 -19.26
CA ILE A 15 5.94 -5.64 -19.13
C ILE A 15 4.74 -5.55 -18.18
N TRP A 16 4.86 -4.81 -17.08
CA TRP A 16 3.76 -4.60 -16.14
C TRP A 16 2.57 -3.92 -16.83
N TRP A 17 2.81 -2.85 -17.59
CA TRP A 17 1.75 -2.11 -18.29
C TRP A 17 1.11 -2.91 -19.42
N GLU A 18 1.87 -3.77 -20.11
CA GLU A 18 1.31 -4.69 -21.11
C GLU A 18 0.40 -5.74 -20.49
N ASN A 19 0.76 -6.27 -19.33
CA ASN A 19 -0.09 -7.18 -18.58
C ASN A 19 -1.34 -6.46 -18.05
N TYR A 20 -1.19 -5.24 -17.56
CA TYR A 20 -2.32 -4.40 -17.15
C TYR A 20 -3.31 -4.18 -18.31
N ALA A 21 -2.83 -3.84 -19.50
CA ALA A 21 -3.69 -3.63 -20.68
C ALA A 21 -4.44 -4.90 -21.11
N LYS A 22 -3.88 -6.09 -20.87
CA LYS A 22 -4.56 -7.37 -21.14
C LYS A 22 -5.64 -7.64 -20.09
N LEU A 23 -5.33 -7.39 -18.82
CA LEU A 23 -6.17 -7.72 -17.66
C LEU A 23 -7.21 -6.66 -17.30
N SER A 24 -7.09 -5.44 -17.81
CA SER A 24 -8.07 -4.35 -17.59
C SER A 24 -9.43 -4.61 -18.24
N LYS A 25 -9.53 -5.65 -19.09
CA LYS A 25 -10.77 -6.03 -19.76
C LYS A 25 -11.72 -6.77 -18.80
N PRO A 26 -13.06 -6.56 -18.91
CA PRO A 26 -14.03 -7.26 -18.07
C PRO A 26 -13.87 -8.78 -18.10
N GLY A 27 -14.11 -9.43 -16.96
CA GLY A 27 -14.04 -10.89 -16.81
C GLY A 27 -12.68 -11.42 -16.37
N ASN A 28 -11.63 -10.58 -16.33
CA ASN A 28 -10.36 -10.95 -15.73
C ASN A 28 -10.35 -10.69 -14.21
N PRO A 29 -9.61 -11.49 -13.43
CA PRO A 29 -9.30 -11.15 -12.05
C PRO A 29 -8.46 -9.86 -11.97
N PRO A 30 -8.49 -9.12 -10.84
CA PRO A 30 -7.66 -7.94 -10.67
C PRO A 30 -6.17 -8.29 -10.77
N ILE A 31 -5.40 -7.48 -11.51
CA ILE A 31 -3.96 -7.73 -11.77
C ILE A 31 -3.15 -8.00 -10.51
N THR A 32 -3.51 -7.38 -9.38
CA THR A 32 -2.88 -7.56 -8.07
C THR A 32 -2.84 -9.01 -7.60
N PHE A 33 -3.74 -9.86 -8.10
CA PHE A 33 -3.88 -11.27 -7.72
C PHE A 33 -3.56 -12.23 -8.87
N VAL A 34 -2.94 -11.74 -9.94
CA VAL A 34 -2.50 -12.53 -11.09
C VAL A 34 -0.99 -12.57 -11.12
N ASP A 35 -0.43 -13.74 -11.42
CA ASP A 35 1.01 -13.90 -11.60
C ASP A 35 1.48 -13.17 -12.86
N THR A 36 1.92 -11.93 -12.66
CA THR A 36 2.42 -11.01 -13.70
C THR A 36 3.83 -10.50 -13.37
N GLY A 37 4.47 -11.10 -12.36
CA GLY A 37 5.70 -10.59 -11.75
C GLY A 37 5.47 -9.47 -10.72
N TYR A 38 4.27 -8.89 -10.64
CA TYR A 38 3.90 -7.95 -9.59
C TYR A 38 3.60 -8.69 -8.29
N VAL A 39 4.25 -8.24 -7.20
CA VAL A 39 3.98 -8.73 -5.85
C VAL A 39 3.29 -7.61 -5.09
N TYR A 40 2.14 -7.91 -4.48
CA TYR A 40 1.43 -6.92 -3.67
C TYR A 40 2.35 -6.42 -2.53
N PRO A 41 2.68 -5.12 -2.49
CA PRO A 41 3.63 -4.59 -1.54
C PRO A 41 3.02 -4.52 -0.14
N HIS A 42 3.88 -4.61 0.87
CA HIS A 42 3.53 -4.17 2.22
C HIS A 42 3.28 -2.66 2.23
N ARG A 43 2.60 -2.17 3.27
CA ARG A 43 2.36 -0.76 3.46
C ARG A 43 3.29 -0.22 4.55
N CYS A 44 3.83 0.97 4.32
CA CYS A 44 4.62 1.65 5.35
C CYS A 44 3.67 2.14 6.45
N TRP A 45 3.94 1.73 7.70
CA TRP A 45 3.12 2.13 8.83
C TRP A 45 3.11 3.65 9.05
N SER A 46 4.26 4.31 8.88
CA SER A 46 4.38 5.74 9.17
C SER A 46 3.60 6.60 8.18
N ASN A 47 3.82 6.40 6.89
CA ASN A 47 3.30 7.28 5.82
C ASN A 47 2.12 6.69 5.01
N LEU A 48 1.77 5.41 5.21
CA LEU A 48 0.68 4.68 4.55
C LEU A 48 0.85 4.46 3.03
N VAL A 49 2.02 4.78 2.47
CA VAL A 49 2.39 4.51 1.09
C VAL A 49 2.84 3.05 0.94
N PRO A 50 2.53 2.36 -0.17
CA PRO A 50 3.10 1.05 -0.47
C PRO A 50 4.63 1.05 -0.51
N CYS A 51 5.26 0.07 0.13
CA CYS A 51 6.71 -0.12 0.11
C CYS A 51 7.13 -0.80 -1.20
N LEU A 52 7.48 0.00 -2.22
CA LEU A 52 7.76 -0.48 -3.57
C LEU A 52 9.25 -0.81 -3.82
N ILE A 53 10.18 -0.21 -3.06
CA ILE A 53 11.61 -0.45 -3.19
C ILE A 53 12.01 -1.50 -2.15
N ARG A 54 12.36 -2.71 -2.60
CA ARG A 54 12.55 -3.86 -1.70
C ARG A 54 13.77 -3.69 -0.79
N GLU A 55 14.80 -3.04 -1.30
CA GLU A 55 16.07 -2.78 -0.64
C GLU A 55 15.93 -1.81 0.54
N ASP A 56 14.92 -0.94 0.50
CA ASP A 56 14.67 0.06 1.53
C ASP A 56 13.66 -0.41 2.59
N ILE A 57 13.06 -1.60 2.42
CA ILE A 57 12.08 -2.13 3.37
C ILE A 57 12.76 -2.39 4.71
N VAL A 58 12.19 -1.79 5.75
CA VAL A 58 12.58 -2.03 7.14
C VAL A 58 11.41 -2.67 7.87
N VAL A 59 11.70 -3.63 8.73
CA VAL A 59 10.72 -4.24 9.66
C VAL A 59 11.23 -4.05 11.07
N ASP A 60 10.37 -3.59 11.97
CA ASP A 60 10.74 -3.40 13.37
C ASP A 60 9.53 -3.54 14.31
N GLU A 61 9.80 -3.90 15.56
CA GLU A 61 8.81 -4.05 16.62
C GLU A 61 8.67 -2.75 17.43
N VAL A 62 7.43 -2.34 17.67
CA VAL A 62 7.05 -1.21 18.52
C VAL A 62 5.86 -1.66 19.38
N ASP A 63 5.94 -1.49 20.70
CA ASP A 63 4.90 -1.87 21.66
C ASP A 63 4.40 -3.34 21.54
N GLY A 64 5.28 -4.26 21.14
CA GLY A 64 4.97 -5.69 20.99
C GLY A 64 4.37 -6.09 19.65
N GLU A 65 4.18 -5.13 18.73
CA GLU A 65 3.62 -5.36 17.40
C GLU A 65 4.68 -5.16 16.30
N ILE A 66 4.60 -5.97 15.25
CA ILE A 66 5.52 -5.93 14.11
C ILE A 66 4.98 -4.99 13.03
N TYR A 67 5.81 -4.04 12.61
CA TYR A 67 5.46 -3.07 11.57
C TYR A 67 6.46 -3.10 10.41
N THR A 68 5.95 -2.78 9.21
CA THR A 68 6.75 -2.60 8.00
C THR A 68 6.87 -1.12 7.65
N TYR A 69 8.03 -0.71 7.17
CA TYR A 69 8.36 0.66 6.80
C TYR A 69 9.00 0.68 5.42
N GLY A 70 8.77 1.77 4.68
CA GLY A 70 9.34 1.96 3.35
C GLY A 70 10.77 2.49 3.34
N HIS A 71 11.24 2.99 4.49
CA HIS A 71 12.58 3.54 4.65
C HIS A 71 12.95 3.65 6.16
N GLU A 72 14.24 3.72 6.48
CA GLU A 72 14.73 3.85 7.88
C GLU A 72 14.19 5.11 8.58
N VAL A 73 13.99 6.20 7.85
CA VAL A 73 13.44 7.44 8.40
C VAL A 73 11.99 7.24 8.85
N ASP A 74 11.19 6.51 8.08
CA ASP A 74 9.81 6.19 8.48
C ASP A 74 9.80 5.38 9.78
N ARG A 75 10.69 4.37 9.86
CA ARG A 75 10.87 3.53 11.05
C ARG A 75 11.30 4.36 12.26
N TRP A 76 12.28 5.24 12.11
CA TRP A 76 12.74 6.14 13.17
C TRP A 76 11.62 7.09 13.63
N THR A 77 10.84 7.64 12.70
CA THR A 77 9.73 8.54 13.04
C THR A 77 8.73 7.84 13.94
N HIS A 78 8.32 6.61 13.59
CA HIS A 78 7.37 5.85 14.41
C HIS A 78 7.99 5.41 15.74
N LYS A 79 9.18 4.80 15.71
CA LYS A 79 9.79 4.14 16.88
C LYS A 79 10.45 5.11 17.87
N VAL A 80 10.82 6.31 17.44
CA VAL A 80 11.56 7.27 18.28
C VAL A 80 10.85 8.60 18.35
N ALA A 81 10.66 9.27 17.20
CA ALA A 81 10.21 10.66 17.19
C ALA A 81 8.78 10.82 17.72
N PHE A 82 7.92 9.84 17.43
CA PHE A 82 6.49 9.91 17.71
C PHE A 82 6.02 8.99 18.85
N GLN A 83 6.95 8.51 19.66
CA GLN A 83 6.66 7.82 20.92
C GLN A 83 6.07 8.78 21.96
N GLY A 84 5.80 8.32 23.19
CA GLY A 84 5.13 9.12 24.22
C GLY A 84 5.77 10.49 24.49
N GLU A 85 7.10 10.55 24.47
CA GLU A 85 7.91 11.75 24.67
C GLU A 85 9.08 11.76 23.69
N TYR A 86 9.42 12.94 23.15
CA TYR A 86 10.59 13.14 22.32
C TYR A 86 11.37 14.38 22.80
N GLN A 87 12.66 14.20 23.10
CA GLN A 87 13.57 15.27 23.57
C GLN A 87 13.01 16.10 24.74
N GLY A 88 12.42 15.45 25.76
CA GLY A 88 11.90 16.16 26.93
C GLY A 88 10.53 16.82 26.72
N ARG A 89 9.87 16.56 25.58
CA ARG A 89 8.56 17.15 25.25
C ARG A 89 7.55 16.05 24.92
N PRO A 90 6.31 16.16 25.41
CA PRO A 90 5.25 15.23 25.05
C PRO A 90 4.99 15.31 23.54
N THR A 91 4.93 14.16 22.89
CA THR A 91 4.63 14.10 21.46
C THR A 91 3.18 14.51 21.23
N PRO A 92 2.89 15.41 20.27
CA PRO A 92 1.53 15.81 19.93
C PRO A 92 0.67 14.59 19.55
N ALA A 93 -0.65 14.64 19.81
CA ALA A 93 -1.56 13.53 19.52
C ALA A 93 -1.54 13.08 18.04
N MET A 94 -1.19 13.97 17.11
CA MET A 94 -1.01 13.65 15.68
C MET A 94 0.21 12.76 15.37
N GLY A 95 1.14 12.59 16.32
CA GLY A 95 2.37 11.82 16.10
C GLY A 95 2.18 10.31 16.30
N ARG A 96 1.37 9.88 17.27
CA ARG A 96 1.42 8.50 17.79
C ARG A 96 1.04 7.40 16.80
N SER A 97 0.57 7.73 15.59
CA SER A 97 0.41 6.76 14.51
C SER A 97 -0.44 5.55 14.93
N SER A 98 -1.45 5.76 15.77
CA SER A 98 -2.25 4.73 16.44
C SER A 98 -3.52 4.36 15.68
N GLY A 99 -4.14 3.23 16.07
CA GLY A 99 -5.42 2.76 15.55
C GLY A 99 -5.27 1.92 14.27
N HIS A 100 -6.39 1.60 13.63
CA HIS A 100 -6.38 0.89 12.36
C HIS A 100 -6.14 1.87 11.21
N ARG A 101 -5.00 1.73 10.53
CA ARG A 101 -4.56 2.68 9.50
C ARG A 101 -4.37 2.04 8.13
N GLU A 102 -3.96 0.78 8.10
CA GLU A 102 -3.73 0.04 6.87
C GLU A 102 -4.91 -0.88 6.56
N ARG A 103 -5.22 -1.00 5.27
CA ARG A 103 -6.29 -1.87 4.77
C ARG A 103 -5.99 -3.33 5.12
N GLU A 104 -4.71 -3.68 5.12
CA GLU A 104 -4.18 -5.02 5.29
C GLU A 104 -4.50 -5.58 6.69
N SER A 105 -4.41 -4.79 7.77
CA SER A 105 -4.84 -5.25 9.10
C SER A 105 -6.37 -5.32 9.24
N MET A 106 -7.09 -4.39 8.60
CA MET A 106 -8.56 -4.30 8.71
C MET A 106 -9.30 -5.44 8.02
N TYR A 107 -8.83 -5.82 6.84
CA TYR A 107 -9.51 -6.79 5.97
C TYR A 107 -8.71 -8.09 5.82
N HIS A 108 -7.86 -8.41 6.80
CA HIS A 108 -7.09 -9.65 6.78
C HIS A 108 -8.03 -10.87 6.75
N GLY A 109 -7.86 -11.74 5.75
CA GLY A 109 -8.68 -12.95 5.58
C GLY A 109 -10.07 -12.71 4.97
N TRP A 110 -10.41 -11.48 4.58
CA TRP A 110 -11.68 -11.18 3.93
C TRP A 110 -11.64 -11.48 2.43
N ASP A 111 -12.79 -11.84 1.87
CA ASP A 111 -12.98 -11.81 0.43
C ASP A 111 -12.92 -10.37 -0.09
N LEU A 112 -12.28 -10.18 -1.26
CA LEU A 112 -12.10 -8.85 -1.84
C LEU A 112 -13.44 -8.17 -2.14
N ALA A 113 -14.43 -8.91 -2.64
CA ALA A 113 -15.73 -8.33 -2.99
C ALA A 113 -16.49 -7.88 -1.73
N ASP A 114 -16.33 -8.60 -0.62
CA ASP A 114 -16.92 -8.22 0.66
C ASP A 114 -16.26 -6.97 1.25
N ALA A 115 -14.93 -6.89 1.20
CA ALA A 115 -14.20 -5.67 1.60
C ALA A 115 -14.60 -4.45 0.75
N ILE A 116 -14.77 -4.62 -0.56
CA ILE A 116 -15.22 -3.55 -1.48
C ILE A 116 -16.62 -3.04 -1.12
N LYS A 117 -17.53 -3.96 -0.79
CA LYS A 117 -18.91 -3.61 -0.39
C LYS A 117 -18.92 -2.90 0.95
N ASP A 118 -18.17 -3.39 1.93
CA ASP A 118 -18.03 -2.77 3.26
C ASP A 118 -17.53 -1.32 3.16
N MET A 119 -16.52 -1.08 2.32
CA MET A 119 -16.01 0.28 2.04
C MET A 119 -16.96 1.16 1.20
N GLY A 120 -18.06 0.60 0.69
CA GLY A 120 -19.02 1.34 -0.14
C GLY A 120 -18.51 1.67 -1.55
N PHE A 121 -17.55 0.90 -2.09
CA PHE A 121 -16.95 1.16 -3.41
C PHE A 121 -17.75 0.59 -4.60
N VAL A 122 -19.07 0.55 -4.44
CA VAL A 122 -20.03 0.16 -5.47
C VAL A 122 -20.93 1.35 -5.81
N ARG A 123 -21.31 1.46 -7.09
CA ARG A 123 -22.24 2.49 -7.57
C ARG A 123 -23.65 2.22 -7.00
N SER A 124 -24.57 3.15 -7.27
CA SER A 124 -25.96 3.08 -6.80
C SER A 124 -26.74 1.85 -7.28
N ASP A 125 -26.24 1.13 -8.29
CA ASP A 125 -26.84 -0.13 -8.75
C ASP A 125 -26.46 -1.36 -7.90
N GLY A 126 -25.61 -1.16 -6.87
CA GLY A 126 -25.20 -2.18 -5.91
C GLY A 126 -24.26 -3.24 -6.44
N LYS A 127 -23.80 -3.13 -7.69
CA LYS A 127 -22.96 -4.17 -8.33
C LYS A 127 -21.82 -3.64 -9.19
N THR A 128 -21.95 -2.45 -9.77
CA THR A 128 -20.90 -1.87 -10.60
C THR A 128 -19.86 -1.22 -9.69
N LEU A 129 -18.60 -1.60 -9.82
CA LEU A 129 -17.51 -0.97 -9.07
C LEU A 129 -17.38 0.51 -9.44
N ILE A 130 -17.10 1.36 -8.44
CA ILE A 130 -16.80 2.77 -8.69
C ILE A 130 -15.49 2.89 -9.47
N ALA A 131 -14.43 2.25 -8.97
CA ALA A 131 -13.14 2.16 -9.64
C ALA A 131 -13.25 1.29 -10.91
N GLN A 132 -12.73 1.78 -12.02
CA GLN A 132 -12.66 1.07 -13.29
C GLN A 132 -11.24 1.23 -13.88
N PRO A 133 -10.71 0.19 -14.55
CA PRO A 133 -9.38 0.24 -15.16
C PRO A 133 -9.37 0.92 -16.55
N GLN A 134 -10.51 1.47 -16.98
CA GLN A 134 -10.71 2.23 -18.23
C GLN A 134 -12.03 3.02 -18.18
#